data_AF-A0A9W6Q9E9-F1
#
_entry.id   AF-A0A9W6Q9E9-F1
#
_cell.length_a   1.000
_cell.length_b   1.000
_cell.length_c   1.000
_cell.angle_alpha   90.00
_cell.angle_beta   90.00
_cell.angle_gamma   90.00
#
_symmetry.space_group_name_H-M   'P 1'
#
loop_
_entity.id
_entity.type
_entity.pdbx_description
1 polymer ?
#
loop_
_entity_poly.entity_id
_entity_poly.type
_entity_poly.pdbx_seq_one_letter_code
_entity_poly.pdbx_strand_id
1 'polypeptide(L)'
;MRGEGLFTERAPNGRFQWQLKAMNGRVVAVSSSVHESSGDAERAFAELVALGPALVARITHVRDGLGWTWVVPGPRGNPLVKSSRAYERYATCQNAFRRFMALLARMSEAKEAAETVETVAAAAATVAGGAGGGGRSGAGS
;
A
#
# COMPACT_ATOMS: atom_id res chain seq x y z
N MET A 1 9.22 18.54 -0.32
CA MET A 1 9.85 17.24 -0.65
C MET A 1 8.74 16.23 -0.82
N ARG A 2 8.33 15.86 -2.04
CA ARG A 2 7.29 14.83 -2.21
C ARG A 2 7.92 13.48 -1.92
N GLY A 3 7.60 12.96 -0.74
CA GLY A 3 8.12 11.72 -0.18
C GLY A 3 7.66 10.48 -0.94
N GLU A 4 8.29 9.37 -0.59
CA GLU A 4 7.82 8.02 -0.86
C GLU A 4 6.30 7.89 -0.61
N GLY A 5 5.60 7.14 -1.46
CA GLY A 5 4.16 6.98 -1.27
C GLY A 5 3.43 6.34 -2.43
N LEU A 6 2.16 6.03 -2.18
CA LEU A 6 1.17 5.65 -3.17
C LEU A 6 0.70 6.90 -3.92
N PHE A 7 0.68 6.83 -5.25
CA PHE A 7 0.17 7.89 -6.11
C PHE A 7 -0.90 7.32 -7.02
N THR A 8 -2.10 7.85 -6.91
CA THR A 8 -3.21 7.47 -7.79
C THR A 8 -3.30 8.47 -8.94
N GLU A 9 -3.24 7.97 -10.17
CA GLU A 9 -3.33 8.78 -11.39
C GLU A 9 -4.56 8.37 -12.19
N ARG A 10 -5.27 9.36 -12.75
CA ARG A 10 -6.36 9.13 -13.68
C ARG A 10 -5.80 9.03 -15.10
N ALA A 11 -5.94 7.86 -15.71
CA ALA A 11 -5.57 7.61 -17.08
C ALA A 11 -6.56 8.29 -18.07
N PRO A 12 -6.14 8.54 -19.33
CA PRO A 12 -6.97 9.22 -20.33
C PRO A 12 -8.30 8.52 -20.65
N ASN A 13 -8.40 7.22 -20.38
CA ASN A 13 -9.63 6.44 -20.49
C ASN A 13 -10.63 6.69 -19.34
N GLY A 14 -10.34 7.66 -18.47
CA GLY A 14 -11.16 8.02 -17.32
C GLY A 14 -10.97 7.14 -16.09
N ARG A 15 -10.18 6.06 -16.19
CA ARG A 15 -9.94 5.10 -15.11
C ARG A 15 -8.75 5.49 -14.25
N PHE A 16 -8.65 4.93 -13.05
CA PHE A 16 -7.59 5.19 -12.09
C PHE A 16 -6.57 4.06 -12.05
N GLN A 17 -5.30 4.41 -11.95
CA GLN A 17 -4.21 3.48 -11.74
C GLN A 17 -3.34 4.00 -10.60
N TRP A 18 -2.90 3.11 -9.72
CA TRP A 18 -1.96 3.48 -8.69
C TRP A 18 -0.52 3.20 -9.13
N GLN A 19 0.40 4.00 -8.59
CA GLN A 19 1.84 3.89 -8.78
C GLN A 19 2.52 4.03 -7.42
N LEU A 20 3.52 3.19 -7.17
CA LEU A 20 4.32 3.27 -5.98
C LEU A 20 5.63 3.98 -6.29
N LYS A 21 5.93 5.06 -5.57
CA LYS A 21 7.21 5.78 -5.68
C LYS A 21 8.06 5.58 -4.44
N ALA A 22 9.34 5.29 -4.67
CA ALA A 22 10.34 5.23 -3.61
C ALA A 22 10.76 6.65 -3.16
N MET A 23 11.53 6.74 -2.07
CA MET A 23 12.03 8.03 -1.52
C MET A 23 12.78 8.90 -2.53
N ASN A 24 13.43 8.27 -3.51
CA ASN A 24 14.14 8.96 -4.57
C ASN A 24 13.22 9.53 -5.67
N GLY A 25 11.90 9.46 -5.48
CA GLY A 25 10.87 9.92 -6.42
C GLY A 25 10.65 8.97 -7.61
N ARG A 26 11.39 7.87 -7.74
CA ARG A 26 11.25 6.94 -8.86
C ARG A 26 10.08 5.99 -8.63
N VAL A 27 9.28 5.79 -9.69
CA VAL A 27 8.21 4.80 -9.71
C VAL A 27 8.82 3.39 -9.76
N VAL A 28 8.55 2.60 -8.73
CA VAL A 28 9.06 1.22 -8.62
C VAL A 28 8.06 0.19 -9.15
N ALA A 29 6.78 0.47 -9.02
CA ALA A 29 5.71 -0.46 -9.34
C ALA A 29 4.45 0.29 -9.77
N VAL A 30 3.66 -0.34 -10.62
CA VAL A 30 2.39 0.19 -11.11
C VAL A 30 1.30 -0.88 -11.04
N SER A 31 0.06 -0.46 -10.80
CA SER A 31 -1.09 -1.35 -10.91
C SER A 31 -1.14 -1.95 -12.31
N SER A 32 -1.43 -3.25 -12.38
CA SER A 32 -1.76 -3.87 -13.67
C SER A 32 -3.22 -3.66 -14.05
N SER A 33 -4.08 -3.42 -13.05
CA SER A 33 -5.51 -3.19 -13.22
C SER A 33 -5.85 -1.70 -13.21
N VAL A 34 -6.86 -1.34 -13.98
CA VAL A 34 -7.43 0.01 -14.02
C VAL A 34 -8.75 0.02 -13.27
N HIS A 35 -8.90 0.99 -12.37
CA HIS A 35 -9.99 1.09 -11.40
C HIS A 35 -10.98 2.19 -11.78
N GLU A 36 -12.22 2.11 -11.30
CA GLU A 36 -13.27 3.08 -11.64
C GLU A 36 -13.15 4.37 -10.82
N SER A 37 -12.67 4.26 -9.58
CA SER A 37 -12.42 5.39 -8.69
C SER A 37 -11.00 5.38 -8.10
N SER A 38 -10.57 6.52 -7.56
CA SER A 38 -9.31 6.59 -6.82
C SER A 38 -9.34 5.74 -5.54
N GLY A 39 -10.49 5.69 -4.85
CA GLY A 39 -10.68 4.87 -3.66
C GLY A 39 -10.56 3.36 -3.95
N ASP A 40 -11.02 2.92 -5.12
CA ASP A 40 -10.85 1.51 -5.55
C ASP A 40 -9.38 1.17 -5.83
N ALA A 41 -8.62 2.12 -6.39
CA ALA A 41 -7.20 1.94 -6.62
C ALA A 41 -6.42 1.86 -5.29
N GLU A 42 -6.77 2.70 -4.32
CA GLU A 42 -6.18 2.68 -2.98
C GLU A 42 -6.55 1.39 -2.22
N ARG A 43 -7.81 0.94 -2.31
CA ARG A 43 -8.25 -0.33 -1.70
C ARG A 43 -7.51 -1.52 -2.29
N ALA A 44 -7.37 -1.58 -3.61
CA ALA A 44 -6.60 -2.64 -4.27
C ALA A 44 -5.13 -2.64 -3.85
N PHE A 45 -4.53 -1.47 -3.62
CA PHE A 45 -3.19 -1.37 -3.06
C PHE A 45 -3.15 -1.85 -1.60
N ALA A 46 -4.14 -1.51 -0.77
CA ALA A 46 -4.21 -1.97 0.62
C ALA A 46 -4.33 -3.50 0.72
N GLU A 47 -5.10 -4.14 -0.17
CA GLU A 47 -5.17 -5.61 -0.29
C GLU A 47 -3.80 -6.20 -0.66
N LEU A 48 -3.06 -5.54 -1.56
CA LEU A 48 -1.72 -5.95 -1.93
C LEU A 48 -0.72 -5.86 -0.75
N VAL A 49 -0.81 -4.80 0.05
CA VAL A 49 -0.01 -4.65 1.27
C VAL A 49 -0.31 -5.78 2.26
N ALA A 50 -1.59 -6.14 2.44
CA ALA A 50 -2.00 -7.23 3.31
C ALA A 50 -1.48 -8.61 2.86
N LEU A 51 -1.37 -8.84 1.55
CA LEU A 51 -0.73 -10.04 1.00
C LEU A 51 0.78 -10.06 1.19
N GLY A 52 1.40 -8.87 1.22
CA GLY A 52 2.81 -8.58 1.50
C GLY A 52 3.78 -9.75 1.29
N PRO A 53 4.19 -10.49 2.35
CA PRO A 53 5.22 -11.53 2.27
C PRO A 53 4.90 -12.70 1.33
N ALA A 54 3.63 -12.95 1.03
CA ALA A 54 3.20 -14.05 0.17
C ALA A 54 3.36 -13.73 -1.33
N LEU A 55 3.66 -12.49 -1.68
CA LEU A 55 3.79 -12.07 -3.08
C LEU A 55 5.08 -12.60 -3.70
N VAL A 56 4.92 -13.36 -4.79
CA VAL A 56 6.05 -13.87 -5.59
C VAL A 56 6.01 -13.23 -6.98
N ALA A 57 7.10 -12.60 -7.39
CA ALA A 57 7.23 -12.10 -8.74
C ALA A 57 7.60 -13.21 -9.73
N ARG A 58 6.92 -13.21 -10.87
CA ARG A 58 7.36 -13.84 -12.10
C ARG A 58 8.21 -12.85 -12.89
N ILE A 59 9.48 -13.16 -13.09
CA ILE A 59 10.40 -12.36 -13.91
C ILE A 59 10.44 -12.96 -15.31
N THR A 60 10.13 -12.17 -16.33
CA THR A 60 10.09 -12.60 -17.72
C THR A 60 10.80 -11.61 -18.62
N HIS A 61 11.35 -12.10 -19.73
CA HIS A 61 11.83 -11.22 -20.80
C HIS A 61 10.64 -10.54 -21.49
N VAL A 62 10.80 -9.28 -21.87
CA VAL A 62 9.79 -8.56 -22.65
C VAL A 62 9.71 -9.19 -24.03
N ARG A 63 8.48 -9.46 -24.52
CA ARG A 63 8.26 -10.25 -25.74
C ARG A 63 8.73 -9.51 -27.00
N ASP A 64 8.55 -8.18 -27.05
CA ASP A 64 8.85 -7.33 -28.21
C ASP A 64 9.90 -6.24 -27.89
N GLY A 65 10.71 -6.44 -26.86
CA GLY A 65 11.64 -5.42 -26.38
C GLY A 65 12.89 -5.99 -25.73
N LEU A 66 13.83 -5.11 -25.40
CA LEU A 66 15.05 -5.47 -24.71
C LEU A 66 14.81 -5.41 -23.20
N GLY A 67 15.05 -6.53 -22.51
CA GLY A 67 15.16 -6.59 -21.07
C GLY A 67 14.08 -7.38 -20.35
N TRP A 68 14.09 -7.23 -19.04
CA TRP A 68 13.42 -8.04 -18.05
C TRP A 68 12.38 -7.22 -17.31
N THR A 69 11.17 -7.75 -17.21
CA THR A 69 10.07 -7.20 -16.43
C THR A 69 9.71 -8.17 -15.31
N TRP A 70 9.25 -7.65 -14.18
CA TRP A 70 8.70 -8.48 -13.12
C TRP A 70 7.21 -8.19 -12.98
N VAL A 71 6.45 -9.25 -12.73
CA VAL A 71 5.00 -9.22 -12.59
C VAL A 71 4.59 -10.11 -11.43
N VAL A 72 3.72 -9.64 -10.55
CA VAL A 72 3.11 -10.51 -9.53
C VAL A 72 1.80 -11.04 -10.10
N PRO A 73 1.67 -12.36 -10.32
CA PRO A 73 0.44 -12.95 -10.81
C PRO A 73 -0.65 -12.87 -9.74
N GLY A 74 -1.88 -12.59 -10.17
CA GLY A 74 -3.05 -12.68 -9.30
C GLY A 74 -3.73 -14.05 -9.37
N PRO A 75 -4.68 -14.30 -8.45
CA PRO A 75 -5.33 -15.60 -8.29
C PRO A 75 -6.16 -16.06 -9.50
N ARG A 76 -6.55 -15.13 -10.39
CA ARG A 76 -7.32 -15.45 -11.62
C ARG A 76 -6.48 -15.35 -12.90
N GLY A 77 -5.14 -15.44 -12.79
CA GLY A 77 -4.23 -15.28 -13.93
C GLY A 77 -4.03 -13.82 -14.38
N ASN A 78 -4.86 -12.89 -13.89
CA ASN A 78 -4.67 -11.46 -14.08
C ASN A 78 -3.53 -10.95 -13.19
N PRO A 79 -2.53 -10.25 -13.75
CA PRO A 79 -1.50 -9.60 -12.95
C PRO A 79 -2.08 -8.62 -11.93
N LEU A 80 -1.53 -8.61 -10.71
CA LEU A 80 -1.88 -7.63 -9.69
C LEU A 80 -1.04 -6.36 -9.85
N VAL A 81 0.27 -6.54 -9.94
CA VAL A 81 1.26 -5.48 -10.00
C VAL A 81 2.38 -5.86 -10.96
N LYS A 82 2.94 -4.86 -11.63
CA LYS A 82 4.08 -5.02 -12.53
C LYS A 82 5.12 -3.93 -12.31
N SER A 83 6.34 -4.19 -12.76
CA SER A 83 7.36 -3.15 -12.84
C SER A 83 6.91 -2.00 -13.73
N SER A 84 7.27 -0.77 -13.35
CA SER A 84 7.01 0.44 -14.12
C SER A 84 7.73 0.47 -15.47
N ARG A 85 8.84 -0.26 -15.60
CA ARG A 85 9.68 -0.32 -16.80
C ARG A 85 10.34 -1.68 -16.95
N ALA A 86 10.81 -1.95 -18.16
CA ALA A 86 11.74 -3.05 -18.42
C ALA A 86 13.16 -2.67 -17.93
N TYR A 87 13.91 -3.67 -17.48
CA TYR A 87 15.29 -3.52 -17.03
C TYR A 87 16.22 -4.31 -17.94
N GLU A 88 17.34 -3.74 -18.34
CA GLU A 88 18.30 -4.44 -19.23
C GLU A 88 18.80 -5.77 -18.65
N ARG A 89 18.98 -5.84 -17.33
CA ARG A 89 19.59 -7.01 -16.66
C ARG A 89 18.61 -7.67 -15.69
N TYR A 90 18.61 -9.00 -15.70
CA TYR A 90 17.83 -9.83 -14.77
C TYR A 90 18.08 -9.45 -13.30
N ALA A 91 19.35 -9.32 -12.90
CA ALA A 91 19.73 -8.95 -11.55
C ALA A 91 19.17 -7.57 -11.14
N THR A 92 19.14 -6.60 -12.06
CA THR A 92 18.55 -5.28 -11.82
C THR A 92 17.03 -5.38 -11.65
N CYS A 93 16.37 -6.22 -12.45
CA CYS A 93 14.94 -6.51 -12.35
C CYS A 93 14.60 -7.14 -10.99
N GLN A 94 15.36 -8.15 -10.57
CA GLN A 94 15.20 -8.81 -9.27
C GLN A 94 15.43 -7.84 -8.10
N ASN A 95 16.44 -6.97 -8.20
CA ASN A 95 16.69 -5.93 -7.20
C ASN A 95 15.55 -4.90 -7.14
N ALA A 96 14.92 -4.59 -8.26
CA ALA A 96 13.76 -3.70 -8.28
C ALA A 96 12.56 -4.33 -7.55
N PHE A 97 12.31 -5.63 -7.77
CA PHE A 97 11.29 -6.36 -7.02
C PHE A 97 11.59 -6.41 -5.51
N ARG A 98 12.84 -6.67 -5.12
CA ARG A 98 13.25 -6.63 -3.69
C ARG A 98 13.00 -5.26 -3.05
N ARG A 99 13.28 -4.17 -3.77
CA ARG A 99 12.96 -2.81 -3.29
C ARG A 99 11.46 -2.58 -3.14
N PHE A 100 10.66 -3.10 -4.07
CA PHE A 100 9.21 -3.05 -3.97
C PHE A 100 8.70 -3.77 -2.72
N MET A 101 9.18 -4.99 -2.44
CA MET A 101 8.82 -5.73 -1.22
C MET A 101 9.23 -4.98 0.05
N ALA A 102 10.42 -4.39 0.08
CA ALA A 102 10.87 -3.58 1.22
C ALA A 102 10.02 -2.31 1.43
N LEU A 103 9.43 -1.76 0.36
CA LEU A 103 8.48 -0.64 0.47
C LEU A 103 7.14 -1.11 1.03
N LEU A 104 6.62 -2.24 0.56
CA LEU A 104 5.38 -2.81 1.09
C LEU A 104 5.49 -3.14 2.58
N ALA A 105 6.61 -3.74 3.01
CA ALA A 105 6.84 -4.07 4.41
C ALA A 105 6.80 -2.82 5.30
N ARG A 106 7.53 -1.77 4.92
CA ARG A 106 7.53 -0.49 5.65
C ARG A 106 6.16 0.18 5.69
N MET A 107 5.36 0.06 4.61
CA MET A 107 4.00 0.58 4.58
C MET A 107 3.03 -0.22 5.47
N SER A 108 3.21 -1.54 5.56
CA SER A 108 2.45 -2.38 6.49
C SER A 108 2.76 -1.99 7.94
N GLU A 109 4.05 -1.86 8.27
CA GLU A 109 4.51 -1.43 9.59
C GLU A 109 3.96 -0.03 9.94
N ALA A 110 3.98 0.91 8.99
CA ALA A 110 3.43 2.25 9.19
C ALA A 110 1.90 2.23 9.40
N LYS A 111 1.17 1.34 8.70
CA LYS A 111 -0.27 1.17 8.89
C LYS A 111 -0.58 0.58 10.28
N GLU A 112 0.13 -0.46 10.68
CA GLU A 112 -0.01 -1.07 12.00
C GLU A 112 0.30 -0.08 13.13
N ALA A 113 1.34 0.74 12.96
CA ALA A 113 1.67 1.81 13.89
C ALA A 113 0.55 2.86 13.98
N ALA A 114 -0.03 3.28 12.85
CA ALA A 114 -1.14 4.24 12.83
C ALA A 114 -2.40 3.68 13.51
N GLU A 115 -2.75 2.42 13.23
CA GLU A 115 -3.91 1.75 13.84
C GLU A 115 -3.75 1.55 15.36
N THR A 116 -2.52 1.29 15.80
CA THR A 116 -2.19 1.21 17.24
C THR A 116 -2.36 2.57 17.92
N VAL A 117 -1.91 3.66 17.30
CA VAL A 117 -2.07 5.02 17.86
C VAL A 117 -3.54 5.42 17.94
N GLU A 118 -4.35 5.10 16.92
CA GLU A 118 -5.79 5.36 16.92
C GLU A 118 -6.52 4.56 18.01
N THR A 119 -6.15 3.29 18.21
CA THR A 119 -6.71 2.44 19.27
C THR A 119 -6.35 2.97 20.66
N VAL A 120 -5.10 3.39 20.88
CA VAL A 120 -4.65 3.97 22.15
C VAL A 120 -5.35 5.31 22.42
N ALA A 121 -5.55 6.15 21.39
CA ALA A 121 -6.28 7.40 21.52
C ALA A 121 -7.77 7.17 21.86
N ALA A 122 -8.42 6.18 21.23
CA ALA A 122 -9.80 5.81 21.56
C ALA A 122 -9.93 5.26 22.99
N ALA A 123 -8.98 4.43 23.43
CA ALA A 123 -8.92 3.96 24.82
C ALA A 123 -8.70 5.11 25.82
N ALA A 124 -7.82 6.06 25.50
CA ALA A 124 -7.56 7.26 26.32
C ALA A 124 -8.80 8.17 26.44
N ALA A 125 -9.57 8.33 25.36
CA ALA A 125 -10.83 9.08 25.38
C ALA A 125 -11.91 8.40 26.26
N THR A 126 -11.92 7.06 26.28
CA THR A 126 -12.86 6.28 27.10
C THR A 126 -12.57 6.41 28.60
N VAL A 127 -11.29 6.42 29.01
CA VAL A 127 -10.92 6.61 30.43
C VAL A 127 -11.15 8.04 30.93
N ALA A 128 -11.09 9.04 30.05
CA ALA A 128 -11.37 10.44 30.40
C ALA A 128 -12.87 10.72 30.63
N GLY A 129 -13.77 9.90 30.08
CA GLY A 129 -15.22 10.06 30.23
C GLY A 129 -15.84 9.42 31.49
N GLY A 130 -15.07 8.65 32.27
CA GLY A 130 -15.58 7.82 33.37
C GLY A 130 -15.69 8.48 34.76
N ALA A 131 -15.29 9.74 34.93
CA ALA A 131 -15.24 10.40 36.24
C ALA A 131 -16.34 11.47 36.38
N GLY A 132 -17.60 11.06 36.45
CA GLY A 132 -18.73 11.99 36.58
C GLY A 132 -20.01 11.36 37.12
N GLY A 133 -19.99 10.84 38.36
CA GLY A 133 -21.20 10.30 38.96
C GLY A 133 -21.02 9.77 40.38
N GLY A 134 -20.90 10.67 41.35
CA GLY A 134 -20.87 10.34 42.78
C GLY A 134 -21.77 11.30 43.55
N GLY A 135 -22.98 10.83 43.88
CA GLY A 135 -24.13 11.59 44.35
C GLY A 135 -23.89 12.53 45.54
N ARG A 136 -24.48 13.72 45.41
CA ARG A 136 -24.67 14.70 46.48
C ARG A 136 -25.62 14.18 47.56
N SER A 137 -25.19 14.38 48.80
CA SER A 137 -25.95 14.97 49.92
C SER A 137 -27.25 14.28 50.35
N GLY A 138 -27.14 13.39 51.34
CA GLY A 138 -28.21 13.13 52.29
C GLY A 138 -28.13 14.11 53.45
N ALA A 139 -29.01 15.11 53.46
CA ALA A 139 -29.35 15.89 54.64
C ALA A 139 -30.73 15.41 55.11
N GLY A 140 -30.77 14.74 56.26
CA GLY A 140 -31.99 14.32 56.95
C GLY A 140 -31.93 14.85 58.38
N SER A 141 -32.98 15.56 58.76
CA SER A 141 -33.17 16.41 59.93
C SER A 141 -33.12 15.72 61.29
#